data_AF-A0A3D2N0F1-F1
#
_entry.id   AF-A0A3D2N0F1-F1
#
_cell.length_a   1.000
_cell.length_b   1.000
_cell.length_c   1.000
_cell.angle_alpha   90.00
_cell.angle_beta   90.00
_cell.angle_gamma   90.00
#
_symmetry.space_group_name_H-M   'P 1'
#
loop_
_entity.id
_entity.type
_entity.pdbx_description
1 polymer ?
#
loop_
_entity_poly.entity_id
_entity_poly.type
_entity_poly.pdbx_seq_one_letter_code
_entity_poly.pdbx_strand_id
1 'polypeptide(L)'
;MMLLRLIAIIAILGAATVSGADIDPLISLTDSEEDYNLSAGTGIYRVHYNYTGQDWTHADVAGIKVETKKPIAILPMQYTEPSGMQPGAMVAGRHVGKEWNTITQRAMATRLTARGFFVLTPSITQYGENLQGFQALEHFIAGVHKGNRHVQTILLTADADTPNPQNPLPGPQMLVTGTHQRNIAWENTLQNHMTDFYQSIGLTNRGARVRGGMSDVEGSSAAWHPLIERAAEYGPEVAILEVARAVDIVARAGSIKQGETWAAPLFDAIADAMLAWTRRNELAPRSPNNDLPET
;
A
#
# COMPACT_ATOMS: atom_id res chain seq x y z
N MET A 1 22.78 65.00 -41.31
CA MET A 1 24.04 64.47 -40.75
C MET A 1 23.68 63.67 -39.52
N MET A 2 23.68 62.32 -39.56
CA MET A 2 24.85 61.46 -39.25
C MET A 2 25.56 61.97 -37.97
N LEU A 3 25.74 61.22 -36.88
CA LEU A 3 26.01 59.78 -36.81
C LEU A 3 26.10 59.29 -35.34
N LEU A 4 25.67 58.04 -35.11
CA LEU A 4 26.27 56.99 -34.25
C LEU A 4 26.10 56.96 -32.70
N ARG A 5 25.37 55.92 -32.26
CA ARG A 5 25.74 54.79 -31.36
C ARG A 5 25.87 54.98 -29.83
N LEU A 6 25.02 54.28 -29.05
CA LEU A 6 25.29 52.99 -28.34
C LEU A 6 24.03 52.59 -27.54
N ILE A 7 23.21 51.62 -28.00
CA ILE A 7 23.07 50.23 -27.50
C ILE A 7 23.27 50.02 -25.99
N ALA A 8 22.15 49.78 -25.29
CA ALA A 8 22.03 48.80 -24.22
C ALA A 8 20.57 48.35 -24.11
N ILE A 9 20.23 47.21 -24.73
CA ILE A 9 18.96 46.51 -24.55
C ILE A 9 19.18 45.53 -23.41
N ILE A 10 18.60 45.80 -22.24
CA ILE A 10 18.47 44.80 -21.18
C ILE A 10 17.18 44.04 -21.48
N ALA A 11 17.32 42.89 -22.14
CA ALA A 11 16.26 41.89 -22.23
C ALA A 11 16.19 41.17 -20.88
N ILE A 12 15.21 41.53 -20.05
CA ILE A 12 14.82 40.68 -18.93
C ILE A 12 14.03 39.53 -19.56
N LEU A 13 14.74 38.43 -19.83
CA LEU A 13 14.13 37.11 -19.98
C LEU A 13 13.50 36.76 -18.63
N GLY A 14 12.25 37.17 -18.43
CA GLY A 14 11.36 36.48 -17.52
C GLY A 14 11.17 35.09 -18.08
N ALA A 15 11.96 34.14 -17.57
CA ALA A 15 11.70 32.72 -17.78
C ALA A 15 10.24 32.49 -17.38
N ALA A 16 9.39 32.22 -18.37
CA ALA A 16 8.13 31.56 -18.14
C ALA A 16 8.51 30.22 -17.50
N THR A 17 8.48 30.18 -16.17
CA THR A 17 8.34 28.92 -15.45
C THR A 17 7.03 28.37 -15.96
N VAL A 18 7.13 27.43 -16.90
CA VAL A 18 6.09 26.46 -17.15
C VAL A 18 5.91 25.76 -15.81
N SER A 19 5.01 26.30 -14.98
CA SER A 19 4.37 25.52 -13.94
C SER A 19 3.61 24.46 -14.72
N GLY A 20 4.24 23.30 -14.89
CA GLY A 20 3.48 22.08 -14.99
C GLY A 20 2.66 22.04 -13.71
N ALA A 21 1.42 22.54 -13.80
CA ALA A 21 0.40 22.08 -12.90
C ALA A 21 0.37 20.58 -13.15
N ASP A 22 0.99 19.81 -12.25
CA ASP A 22 0.56 18.45 -12.01
C ASP A 22 -0.92 18.62 -11.67
N ILE A 23 -1.76 18.44 -12.69
CA ILE A 23 -3.20 18.35 -12.50
C ILE A 23 -3.33 17.13 -11.59
N ASP A 24 -3.72 17.36 -10.33
CA ASP A 24 -4.05 16.27 -9.42
C ASP A 24 -4.98 15.33 -10.21
N PRO A 25 -4.59 14.07 -10.41
CA PRO A 25 -5.39 13.16 -11.21
C PRO A 25 -6.77 13.08 -10.60
N LEU A 26 -7.78 13.19 -11.46
CA LEU A 26 -9.16 13.15 -11.05
C LEU A 26 -9.43 11.75 -10.48
N ILE A 27 -9.69 11.70 -9.17
CA ILE A 27 -10.22 10.51 -8.50
C ILE A 27 -11.72 10.75 -8.37
N SER A 28 -12.51 9.86 -8.96
CA SER A 28 -13.96 9.92 -8.96
C SER A 28 -14.52 8.59 -8.48
N LEU A 29 -15.65 8.63 -7.78
CA LEU A 29 -16.40 7.43 -7.47
C LEU A 29 -17.12 6.95 -8.76
N THR A 30 -17.21 5.64 -8.97
CA THR A 30 -17.99 5.06 -10.09
C THR A 30 -19.50 5.13 -9.78
N ASP A 31 -20.33 4.85 -10.79
CA ASP A 31 -21.79 5.10 -10.82
C ASP A 31 -22.54 4.90 -9.48
N SER A 32 -23.42 5.88 -9.22
CA SER A 32 -24.43 5.99 -8.17
C SER A 32 -23.93 6.07 -6.71
N GLU A 33 -23.36 7.23 -6.32
CA GLU A 33 -23.24 7.60 -4.89
C GLU A 33 -24.58 7.51 -4.15
N GLU A 34 -25.70 7.63 -4.87
CA GLU A 34 -27.07 7.62 -4.33
C GLU A 34 -27.45 6.27 -3.68
N ASP A 35 -26.78 5.18 -4.05
CA ASP A 35 -27.07 3.84 -3.51
C ASP A 35 -26.31 3.52 -2.21
N TYR A 36 -25.35 4.36 -1.80
CA TYR A 36 -24.50 4.13 -0.63
C TYR A 36 -24.80 5.09 0.51
N ASN A 37 -25.14 4.55 1.68
CA ASN A 37 -25.64 5.34 2.81
C ASN A 37 -24.56 5.74 3.83
N LEU A 38 -23.39 5.09 3.81
CA LEU A 38 -22.29 5.38 4.73
C LEU A 38 -21.11 5.96 3.98
N SER A 39 -20.35 6.81 4.67
CA SER A 39 -19.09 7.34 4.17
C SER A 39 -18.06 7.52 5.27
N ALA A 40 -16.79 7.42 4.90
CA ALA A 40 -15.66 7.66 5.80
C ALA A 40 -14.48 8.27 5.04
N GLY A 41 -13.53 8.89 5.77
CA GLY A 41 -12.39 9.57 5.18
C GLY A 41 -12.75 10.92 4.53
N THR A 42 -11.77 11.53 3.87
CA THR A 42 -11.91 12.87 3.26
C THR A 42 -11.07 13.00 1.98
N GLY A 43 -11.40 13.99 1.16
CA GLY A 43 -10.68 14.28 -0.08
C GLY A 43 -10.62 13.06 -1.01
N ILE A 44 -9.45 12.83 -1.61
CA ILE A 44 -9.21 11.70 -2.53
C ILE A 44 -9.25 10.31 -1.84
N TYR A 45 -9.36 10.28 -0.51
CA TYR A 45 -9.39 9.08 0.31
C TYR A 45 -10.79 8.77 0.87
N ARG A 46 -11.81 9.50 0.43
CA ARG A 46 -13.20 9.25 0.81
C ARG A 46 -13.69 7.92 0.24
N VAL A 47 -14.47 7.20 1.04
CA VAL A 47 -15.13 5.93 0.68
C VAL A 47 -16.62 6.03 0.92
N HIS A 48 -17.40 5.32 0.11
CA HIS A 48 -18.84 5.13 0.27
C HIS A 48 -19.15 3.64 0.31
N TYR A 49 -20.03 3.21 1.21
CA TYR A 49 -20.28 1.79 1.42
C TYR A 49 -21.62 1.50 2.11
N ASN A 50 -22.07 0.25 2.03
CA ASN A 50 -23.20 -0.32 2.78
C ASN A 50 -22.75 -1.63 3.43
N TYR A 51 -23.12 -1.88 4.68
CA TYR A 51 -22.87 -3.20 5.29
C TYR A 51 -23.85 -4.24 4.72
N THR A 52 -23.35 -5.38 4.27
CA THR A 52 -24.14 -6.43 3.60
C THR A 52 -24.19 -7.77 4.36
N GLY A 53 -23.42 -7.91 5.45
CA GLY A 53 -23.36 -9.11 6.28
C GLY A 53 -23.98 -8.96 7.67
N GLN A 54 -24.15 -10.09 8.37
CA GLN A 54 -24.46 -10.11 9.81
C GLN A 54 -23.25 -9.69 10.66
N ASP A 55 -22.05 -9.82 10.09
CA ASP A 55 -20.79 -9.37 10.67
C ASP A 55 -20.34 -8.09 9.93
N TRP A 56 -20.24 -7.02 10.71
CA TRP A 56 -20.08 -5.61 10.34
C TRP A 56 -18.76 -5.27 9.61
N THR A 57 -18.02 -6.28 9.15
CA THR A 57 -16.78 -6.18 8.36
C THR A 57 -17.05 -6.32 6.86
N HIS A 58 -18.09 -7.06 6.44
CA HIS A 58 -18.42 -7.17 5.03
C HIS A 58 -19.25 -5.95 4.60
N ALA A 59 -18.62 -5.05 3.84
CA ALA A 59 -19.28 -3.93 3.20
C ALA A 59 -19.24 -4.07 1.68
N ASP A 60 -20.36 -3.79 1.02
CA ASP A 60 -20.35 -3.41 -0.39
C ASP A 60 -19.81 -1.99 -0.46
N VAL A 61 -18.69 -1.83 -1.17
CA VAL A 61 -17.98 -0.56 -1.28
C VAL A 61 -18.15 -0.01 -2.69
N ALA A 62 -18.42 1.29 -2.79
CA ALA A 62 -18.44 1.99 -4.08
C ALA A 62 -17.06 1.91 -4.75
N GLY A 63 -17.05 1.60 -6.05
CA GLY A 63 -15.81 1.65 -6.83
C GLY A 63 -15.21 3.06 -6.84
N ILE A 64 -13.89 3.16 -6.64
CA ILE A 64 -13.14 4.41 -6.73
C ILE A 64 -12.34 4.34 -8.02
N LYS A 65 -12.72 5.12 -9.03
CA LYS A 65 -11.99 5.20 -10.29
C LYS A 65 -10.89 6.25 -10.20
N VAL A 66 -9.71 5.88 -10.67
CA VAL A 66 -8.56 6.77 -10.80
C VAL A 66 -8.35 7.05 -12.27
N GLU A 67 -8.49 8.31 -12.70
CA GLU A 67 -8.27 8.70 -14.09
C GLU A 67 -6.76 8.72 -14.42
N THR A 68 -6.23 7.53 -14.73
CA THR A 68 -4.81 7.33 -15.04
C THR A 68 -4.61 6.20 -16.06
N LYS A 69 -3.55 6.34 -16.87
CA LYS A 69 -3.04 5.25 -17.74
C LYS A 69 -1.91 4.46 -17.09
N LYS A 70 -1.44 4.90 -15.91
CA LYS A 70 -0.36 4.25 -15.16
C LYS A 70 -0.92 3.07 -14.36
N PRO A 71 -0.13 2.01 -14.11
CA PRO A 71 -0.50 1.02 -13.10
C PRO A 71 -0.63 1.70 -11.72
N ILE A 72 -1.50 1.17 -10.87
CA ILE A 72 -1.80 1.77 -9.57
C ILE A 72 -1.11 0.97 -8.48
N ALA A 73 -0.39 1.66 -7.61
CA ALA A 73 0.16 1.10 -6.39
C ALA A 73 -0.52 1.74 -5.18
N ILE A 74 -0.97 0.91 -4.24
CA ILE A 74 -1.48 1.37 -2.95
C ILE A 74 -0.49 0.95 -1.87
N LEU A 75 0.00 1.92 -1.11
CA LEU A 75 0.94 1.73 -0.01
C LEU A 75 0.27 2.21 1.28
N PRO A 76 -0.52 1.38 1.97
CA PRO A 76 -1.22 1.82 3.17
C PRO A 76 -0.27 2.02 4.36
N MET A 77 -0.64 2.90 5.27
CA MET A 77 -0.07 2.99 6.61
C MET A 77 -1.12 2.56 7.63
N GLN A 78 -0.93 1.39 8.27
CA GLN A 78 -1.92 0.81 9.18
C GLN A 78 -1.57 1.02 10.66
N TYR A 79 -0.29 1.18 11.01
CA TYR A 79 0.10 1.22 12.42
C TYR A 79 -0.22 2.57 13.08
N THR A 80 -0.75 2.48 14.30
CA THR A 80 -1.25 3.61 15.09
C THR A 80 -0.19 4.21 15.99
N GLU A 81 -0.51 5.32 16.63
CA GLU A 81 0.24 5.81 17.79
C GLU A 81 0.27 4.76 18.92
N PRO A 82 1.22 4.86 19.87
CA PRO A 82 1.34 3.94 21.01
C PRO A 82 0.05 3.71 21.79
N SER A 83 -0.84 4.70 21.88
CA SER A 83 -2.13 4.62 22.56
C SER A 83 -3.27 4.10 21.68
N GLY A 84 -3.02 3.90 20.39
CA GLY A 84 -4.01 3.41 19.44
C GLY A 84 -4.14 1.88 19.45
N MET A 85 -5.01 1.38 18.57
CA MET A 85 -5.41 -0.02 18.55
C MET A 85 -4.29 -0.99 18.11
N GLN A 86 -3.38 -0.55 17.23
CA GLN A 86 -2.35 -1.40 16.64
C GLN A 86 -1.03 -0.63 16.46
N PRO A 87 -0.28 -0.38 17.55
CA PRO A 87 0.96 0.40 17.49
C PRO A 87 2.14 -0.35 16.83
N GLY A 88 1.95 -1.65 16.56
CA GLY A 88 2.94 -2.51 15.91
C GLY A 88 4.09 -2.92 16.84
N ALA A 89 5.21 -3.33 16.24
CA ALA A 89 6.36 -3.86 16.96
C ALA A 89 6.96 -2.86 17.95
N MET A 90 7.59 -3.40 19.00
CA MET A 90 8.24 -2.63 20.07
C MET A 90 9.71 -3.04 20.16
N VAL A 91 10.61 -2.08 20.38
CA VAL A 91 12.03 -2.32 20.66
C VAL A 91 12.42 -1.51 21.89
N ALA A 92 13.00 -2.18 22.90
CA ALA A 92 13.45 -1.55 24.14
C ALA A 92 12.37 -0.65 24.80
N GLY A 93 11.11 -1.12 24.83
CA GLY A 93 10.00 -0.38 25.43
C GLY A 93 9.40 0.73 24.57
N ARG A 94 9.89 0.95 23.34
CA ARG A 94 9.35 1.96 22.40
C ARG A 94 8.66 1.31 21.23
N HIS A 95 7.42 1.71 20.93
CA HIS A 95 6.74 1.32 19.69
C HIS A 95 7.44 1.92 18.48
N VAL A 96 7.68 1.10 17.47
CA VAL A 96 8.39 1.48 16.25
C VAL A 96 7.62 1.14 14.97
N GLY A 97 6.47 0.47 15.09
CA GLY A 97 5.65 0.06 13.94
C GLY A 97 5.28 1.24 13.05
N LYS A 98 4.69 2.29 13.62
CA LYS A 98 4.28 3.49 12.86
C LYS A 98 5.45 4.21 12.19
N GLU A 99 6.57 4.36 12.90
CA GLU A 99 7.78 4.96 12.35
C GLU A 99 8.31 4.16 11.15
N TRP A 100 8.41 2.84 11.29
CA TRP A 100 8.83 1.97 10.21
C TRP A 100 7.88 2.00 9.01
N ASN A 101 6.57 1.93 9.26
CA ASN A 101 5.56 1.98 8.19
C ASN A 101 5.59 3.31 7.43
N THR A 102 5.85 4.43 8.12
CA THR A 102 6.01 5.75 7.49
C THR A 102 7.26 5.78 6.59
N ILE A 103 8.38 5.23 7.08
CA ILE A 103 9.64 5.14 6.32
C ILE A 103 9.43 4.31 5.06
N THR A 104 8.87 3.11 5.19
CA THR A 104 8.69 2.19 4.06
C THR A 104 7.69 2.73 3.05
N GLN A 105 6.57 3.31 3.49
CA GLN A 105 5.58 3.93 2.60
C GLN A 105 6.23 5.02 1.74
N ARG A 106 6.97 5.97 2.35
CA ARG A 106 7.66 7.03 1.61
C ARG A 106 8.73 6.47 0.65
N ALA A 107 9.54 5.53 1.13
CA ALA A 107 10.64 4.95 0.37
C ALA A 107 10.12 4.16 -0.86
N MET A 108 9.03 3.42 -0.69
CA MET A 108 8.36 2.70 -1.78
C MET A 108 7.63 3.64 -2.73
N ALA A 109 6.96 4.68 -2.22
CA ALA A 109 6.27 5.64 -3.08
C ALA A 109 7.24 6.28 -4.08
N THR A 110 8.39 6.75 -3.60
CA THR A 110 9.45 7.32 -4.44
C THR A 110 9.89 6.34 -5.54
N ARG A 111 10.12 5.07 -5.18
CA ARG A 111 10.60 4.03 -6.11
C ARG A 111 9.57 3.63 -7.14
N LEU A 112 8.30 3.54 -6.74
CA LEU A 112 7.21 3.15 -7.61
C LEU A 112 6.82 4.29 -8.56
N THR A 113 6.80 5.54 -8.09
CA THR A 113 6.63 6.71 -8.95
C THR A 113 7.74 6.77 -10.01
N ALA A 114 9.00 6.53 -9.63
CA ALA A 114 10.12 6.46 -10.58
C ALA A 114 9.97 5.32 -11.61
N ARG A 115 9.23 4.27 -11.27
CA ARG A 115 8.89 3.14 -12.16
C ARG A 115 7.59 3.33 -12.93
N GLY A 116 7.01 4.53 -12.87
CA GLY A 116 5.83 4.91 -13.65
C GLY A 116 4.49 4.55 -13.04
N PHE A 117 4.44 4.15 -11.76
CA PHE A 117 3.17 3.92 -11.06
C PHE A 117 2.48 5.24 -10.70
N PHE A 118 1.15 5.19 -10.69
CA PHE A 118 0.35 6.11 -9.90
C PHE A 118 0.27 5.57 -8.47
N VAL A 119 0.72 6.35 -7.49
CA VAL A 119 0.89 5.87 -6.11
C VAL A 119 -0.13 6.53 -5.18
N LEU A 120 -0.88 5.70 -4.46
CA LEU A 120 -1.78 6.10 -3.39
C LEU A 120 -1.17 5.70 -2.04
N THR A 121 -1.18 6.61 -1.06
CA THR A 121 -0.60 6.39 0.27
C THR A 121 -1.63 6.62 1.37
N PRO A 122 -2.73 5.85 1.40
CA PRO A 122 -3.75 6.02 2.42
C PRO A 122 -3.18 5.69 3.80
N SER A 123 -3.74 6.30 4.83
CA SER A 123 -3.25 6.16 6.20
C SER A 123 -4.39 6.03 7.20
N ILE A 124 -4.20 5.18 8.21
CA ILE A 124 -5.11 5.05 9.34
C ILE A 124 -5.41 6.39 10.03
N THR A 125 -4.47 7.36 10.01
CA THR A 125 -4.69 8.68 10.60
C THR A 125 -5.75 9.50 9.86
N GLN A 126 -6.06 9.16 8.61
CA GLN A 126 -7.10 9.82 7.81
C GLN A 126 -8.51 9.32 8.16
N TYR A 127 -8.61 8.14 8.76
CA TYR A 127 -9.87 7.47 9.08
C TYR A 127 -10.12 7.35 10.59
N GLY A 128 -9.07 7.47 11.41
CA GLY A 128 -9.09 7.32 12.85
C GLY A 128 -8.36 6.06 13.30
N GLU A 129 -7.63 6.13 14.42
CA GLU A 129 -6.83 5.02 14.95
C GLU A 129 -7.65 4.04 15.82
N ASN A 130 -8.85 3.71 15.34
CA ASN A 130 -9.83 2.83 15.96
C ASN A 130 -10.36 1.82 14.94
N LEU A 131 -11.22 0.91 15.40
CA LEU A 131 -11.76 -0.16 14.56
C LEU A 131 -12.47 0.36 13.30
N GLN A 132 -13.31 1.38 13.41
CA GLN A 132 -14.01 1.98 12.28
C GLN A 132 -13.04 2.59 11.26
N GLY A 133 -11.93 3.17 11.74
CA GLY A 133 -10.92 3.72 10.86
C GLY A 133 -10.14 2.64 10.11
N PHE A 134 -9.88 1.48 10.73
CA PHE A 134 -9.31 0.33 10.03
C PHE A 134 -10.25 -0.18 8.95
N GLN A 135 -11.54 -0.35 9.26
CA GLN A 135 -12.56 -0.72 8.28
C GLN A 135 -12.57 0.25 7.09
N ALA A 136 -12.59 1.56 7.36
CA ALA A 136 -12.61 2.58 6.31
C ALA A 136 -11.33 2.60 5.45
N LEU A 137 -10.16 2.37 6.05
CA LEU A 137 -8.90 2.20 5.31
C LEU A 137 -8.97 0.99 4.38
N GLU A 138 -9.51 -0.13 4.86
CA GLU A 138 -9.72 -1.35 4.08
C GLU A 138 -10.73 -1.13 2.95
N HIS A 139 -11.85 -0.47 3.22
CA HIS A 139 -12.84 -0.10 2.21
C HIS A 139 -12.21 0.76 1.12
N PHE A 140 -11.30 1.68 1.46
CA PHE A 140 -10.62 2.49 0.45
C PHE A 140 -9.81 1.64 -0.52
N ILE A 141 -9.03 0.71 0.03
CA ILE A 141 -8.23 -0.20 -0.77
C ILE A 141 -9.16 -1.04 -1.66
N ALA A 142 -10.23 -1.63 -1.11
CA ALA A 142 -11.20 -2.42 -1.86
C ALA A 142 -11.89 -1.60 -2.98
N GLY A 143 -12.35 -0.38 -2.68
CA GLY A 143 -12.97 0.50 -3.67
C GLY A 143 -12.05 0.82 -4.85
N VAL A 144 -10.75 1.05 -4.59
CA VAL A 144 -9.76 1.25 -5.67
C VAL A 144 -9.54 -0.03 -6.48
N HIS A 145 -9.47 -1.21 -5.85
CA HIS A 145 -9.40 -2.48 -6.58
C HIS A 145 -10.64 -2.73 -7.43
N LYS A 146 -11.84 -2.44 -6.91
CA LYS A 146 -13.12 -2.58 -7.63
C LYS A 146 -13.22 -1.64 -8.84
N GLY A 147 -12.79 -0.39 -8.68
CA GLY A 147 -12.92 0.64 -9.70
C GLY A 147 -11.84 0.64 -10.79
N ASN A 148 -10.75 -0.15 -10.65
CA ASN A 148 -9.60 -0.06 -11.55
C ASN A 148 -9.00 -1.41 -11.90
N ARG A 149 -8.27 -1.44 -13.02
CA ARG A 149 -7.40 -2.57 -13.39
C ARG A 149 -5.95 -2.29 -12.98
N HIS A 150 -5.15 -3.35 -12.86
CA HIS A 150 -3.71 -3.26 -12.58
C HIS A 150 -3.37 -2.55 -11.26
N VAL A 151 -4.16 -2.81 -10.22
CA VAL A 151 -3.93 -2.32 -8.87
C VAL A 151 -3.07 -3.34 -8.12
N GLN A 152 -2.05 -2.88 -7.41
CA GLN A 152 -1.25 -3.70 -6.51
C GLN A 152 -1.16 -3.01 -5.15
N THR A 153 -1.41 -3.73 -4.06
CA THR A 153 -1.34 -3.19 -2.69
C THR A 153 -0.27 -3.91 -1.90
N ILE A 154 0.71 -3.15 -1.41
CA ILE A 154 1.76 -3.70 -0.55
C ILE A 154 1.94 -2.81 0.67
N LEU A 155 1.81 -3.40 1.85
CA LEU A 155 2.26 -2.81 3.09
C LEU A 155 3.60 -3.43 3.49
N LEU A 156 4.57 -2.63 3.93
CA LEU A 156 5.81 -3.12 4.52
C LEU A 156 5.83 -2.82 6.02
N THR A 157 5.99 -3.86 6.84
CA THR A 157 6.01 -3.77 8.30
C THR A 157 7.32 -4.31 8.88
N ALA A 158 7.54 -4.01 10.16
CA ALA A 158 8.54 -4.67 10.98
C ALA A 158 7.77 -5.64 11.88
N ASP A 159 8.19 -6.89 11.89
CA ASP A 159 7.55 -7.91 12.71
C ASP A 159 7.92 -7.71 14.19
N ALA A 160 7.05 -8.17 15.08
CA ALA A 160 7.39 -8.32 16.48
C ALA A 160 8.53 -9.34 16.64
N ASP A 161 9.22 -9.31 17.76
CA ASP A 161 10.29 -10.24 18.09
C ASP A 161 9.81 -11.43 18.93
N THR A 162 8.71 -11.25 19.66
CA THR A 162 8.13 -12.25 20.55
C THR A 162 7.15 -13.16 19.81
N PRO A 163 7.40 -14.48 19.76
CA PRO A 163 6.48 -15.45 19.17
C PRO A 163 5.12 -15.47 19.88
N ASN A 164 4.06 -15.73 19.14
CA ASN A 164 2.72 -15.96 19.66
C ASN A 164 1.98 -17.02 18.81
N PRO A 165 0.79 -17.51 19.21
CA PRO A 165 0.09 -18.54 18.44
C PRO A 165 -0.18 -18.17 16.97
N GLN A 166 -0.42 -16.89 16.67
CA GLN A 166 -0.66 -16.39 15.31
C GLN A 166 0.63 -16.25 14.51
N ASN A 167 1.74 -15.94 15.18
CA ASN A 167 3.06 -15.78 14.61
C ASN A 167 4.13 -16.50 15.44
N PRO A 168 4.19 -17.85 15.34
CA PRO A 168 5.10 -18.65 16.16
C PRO A 168 6.56 -18.54 15.74
N LEU A 169 6.83 -17.99 14.54
CA LEU A 169 8.17 -17.77 14.02
C LEU A 169 8.24 -16.35 13.44
N PRO A 170 8.44 -15.33 14.30
CA PRO A 170 8.55 -13.95 13.85
C PRO A 170 9.78 -13.72 12.98
N GLY A 171 9.67 -12.82 12.02
CA GLY A 171 10.72 -12.51 11.05
C GLY A 171 10.20 -12.32 9.64
N PRO A 172 11.09 -12.40 8.63
CA PRO A 172 10.70 -12.07 7.27
C PRO A 172 9.65 -13.00 6.68
N GLN A 173 8.53 -12.45 6.24
CA GLN A 173 7.42 -13.21 5.66
C GLN A 173 6.48 -12.32 4.85
N MET A 174 5.68 -12.97 4.00
CA MET A 174 4.61 -12.31 3.25
C MET A 174 3.26 -12.86 3.70
N LEU A 175 2.43 -11.99 4.25
CA LEU A 175 1.07 -12.30 4.61
C LEU A 175 0.18 -12.06 3.40
N VAL A 176 -0.65 -13.05 3.10
CA VAL A 176 -1.62 -13.04 2.01
C VAL A 176 -2.97 -13.52 2.52
N THR A 177 -4.01 -13.29 1.73
CA THR A 177 -5.38 -13.66 2.06
C THR A 177 -5.59 -15.16 2.15
N GLY A 178 -6.41 -15.56 3.12
CA GLY A 178 -6.98 -16.89 3.29
C GLY A 178 -8.47 -16.97 2.97
N THR A 179 -9.19 -15.84 2.93
CA THR A 179 -10.63 -15.79 2.62
C THR A 179 -10.92 -15.44 1.16
N HIS A 180 -9.99 -14.79 0.46
CA HIS A 180 -10.12 -14.41 -0.95
C HIS A 180 -9.25 -15.29 -1.87
N GLN A 181 -9.54 -15.25 -3.17
CA GLN A 181 -8.73 -15.95 -4.16
C GLN A 181 -7.30 -15.41 -4.15
N ARG A 182 -6.32 -16.31 -4.05
CA ARG A 182 -4.90 -15.95 -4.09
C ARG A 182 -4.36 -15.86 -5.51
N ASN A 183 -3.44 -14.93 -5.74
CA ASN A 183 -2.65 -14.88 -6.98
C ASN A 183 -1.23 -15.40 -6.75
N ILE A 184 -1.08 -16.73 -6.79
CA ILE A 184 0.19 -17.42 -6.58
C ILE A 184 1.30 -16.96 -7.55
N ALA A 185 0.95 -16.56 -8.77
CA ALA A 185 1.94 -16.09 -9.74
C ALA A 185 2.51 -14.70 -9.38
N TRP A 186 1.66 -13.80 -8.90
CA TRP A 186 2.08 -12.50 -8.36
C TRP A 186 2.91 -12.67 -7.09
N GLU A 187 2.43 -13.49 -6.16
CA GLU A 187 3.12 -13.85 -4.93
C GLU A 187 4.54 -14.36 -5.21
N ASN A 188 4.68 -15.33 -6.12
CA ASN A 188 5.98 -15.88 -6.51
C ASN A 188 6.87 -14.82 -7.19
N THR A 189 6.29 -13.90 -7.95
CA THR A 189 7.04 -12.81 -8.58
C THR A 189 7.71 -11.94 -7.51
N LEU A 190 6.96 -11.54 -6.47
CA LEU A 190 7.52 -10.82 -5.33
C LEU A 190 8.60 -11.62 -4.61
N GLN A 191 8.32 -12.88 -4.25
CA GLN A 191 9.24 -13.72 -3.49
C GLN A 191 10.58 -13.93 -4.21
N ASN A 192 10.54 -14.17 -5.53
CA ASN A 192 11.73 -14.37 -6.33
C ASN A 192 12.63 -13.12 -6.34
N HIS A 193 12.05 -11.93 -6.50
CA HIS A 193 12.84 -10.69 -6.51
C HIS A 193 13.45 -10.38 -5.14
N MET A 194 12.76 -10.72 -4.04
CA MET A 194 13.28 -10.48 -2.69
C MET A 194 14.36 -11.48 -2.26
N THR A 195 14.54 -12.60 -2.98
CA THR A 195 15.39 -13.71 -2.56
C THR A 195 16.83 -13.30 -2.34
N ASP A 196 17.42 -12.55 -3.28
CA ASP A 196 18.83 -12.14 -3.22
C ASP A 196 19.12 -11.26 -1.99
N PHE A 197 18.21 -10.34 -1.68
CA PHE A 197 18.33 -9.51 -0.47
C PHE A 197 18.43 -10.39 0.77
N TYR A 198 17.45 -11.29 0.98
CA TYR A 198 17.39 -12.12 2.18
C TYR A 198 18.59 -13.08 2.30
N GLN A 199 19.02 -13.68 1.19
CA GLN A 199 20.23 -14.49 1.14
C GLN A 199 21.48 -13.69 1.54
N SER A 200 21.63 -12.47 1.01
CA SER A 200 22.81 -11.62 1.28
C SER A 200 22.97 -11.23 2.76
N ILE A 201 21.87 -11.15 3.50
CA ILE A 201 21.87 -10.76 4.92
C ILE A 201 21.72 -11.96 5.87
N GLY A 202 21.64 -13.18 5.33
CA GLY A 202 21.49 -14.41 6.10
C GLY A 202 20.17 -14.51 6.87
N LEU A 203 19.08 -13.99 6.31
CA LEU A 203 17.73 -14.17 6.85
C LEU A 203 16.92 -15.09 5.94
N THR A 204 16.03 -15.90 6.52
CA THR A 204 15.12 -16.75 5.76
C THR A 204 13.76 -16.07 5.66
N ASN A 205 13.38 -15.69 4.44
CA ASN A 205 12.01 -15.27 4.15
C ASN A 205 11.11 -16.51 3.98
N ARG A 206 10.07 -16.59 4.81
CA ARG A 206 9.17 -17.74 4.87
C ARG A 206 8.25 -17.84 3.65
N GLY A 207 8.17 -16.80 2.83
CA GLY A 207 7.27 -16.77 1.68
C GLY A 207 5.84 -16.39 2.03
N ALA A 208 4.93 -16.62 1.08
CA ALA A 208 3.51 -16.37 1.22
C ALA A 208 2.88 -17.30 2.27
N ARG A 209 2.20 -16.73 3.27
CA ARG A 209 1.40 -17.50 4.23
C ARG A 209 0.16 -16.73 4.65
N VAL A 210 -0.84 -17.50 5.04
CA VAL A 210 -2.05 -16.99 5.68
C VAL A 210 -1.77 -16.80 7.19
N ARG A 211 -2.25 -15.68 7.76
CA ARG A 211 -2.20 -15.40 9.20
C ARG A 211 -3.49 -14.75 9.66
N GLY A 212 -4.19 -15.40 10.59
CA GLY A 212 -5.48 -14.95 11.10
C GLY A 212 -6.44 -16.12 11.35
N GLY A 213 -7.72 -15.82 11.52
CA GLY A 213 -8.79 -16.83 11.60
C GLY A 213 -8.84 -17.63 12.90
N MET A 214 -8.17 -17.16 13.95
CA MET A 214 -8.20 -17.80 15.28
C MET A 214 -9.20 -17.14 16.24
N SER A 215 -9.89 -16.10 15.77
CA SER A 215 -10.88 -15.35 16.54
C SER A 215 -11.86 -14.66 15.61
N ASP A 216 -13.14 -14.70 15.99
CA ASP A 216 -14.21 -13.94 15.34
C ASP A 216 -14.41 -12.55 16.01
N VAL A 217 -13.58 -12.22 17.01
CA VAL A 217 -13.65 -10.95 17.73
C VAL A 217 -13.03 -9.85 16.88
N GLU A 218 -13.87 -8.90 16.49
CA GLU A 218 -13.42 -7.77 15.68
C GLU A 218 -12.35 -6.94 16.38
N GLY A 219 -11.34 -6.52 15.62
CA GLY A 219 -10.22 -5.76 16.18
C GLY A 219 -9.21 -6.59 16.98
N SER A 220 -9.46 -7.87 17.21
CA SER A 220 -8.49 -8.77 17.82
C SER A 220 -7.27 -8.94 16.92
N SER A 221 -6.08 -8.99 17.52
CA SER A 221 -4.85 -9.39 16.82
C SER A 221 -4.85 -10.88 16.43
N ALA A 222 -5.77 -11.67 17.01
CA ALA A 222 -6.02 -13.06 16.66
C ALA A 222 -7.09 -13.26 15.57
N ALA A 223 -7.85 -12.20 15.27
CA ALA A 223 -8.74 -12.20 14.13
C ALA A 223 -7.95 -12.08 12.81
N TRP A 224 -8.66 -12.23 11.70
CA TRP A 224 -8.09 -12.00 10.38
C TRP A 224 -7.39 -10.64 10.27
N HIS A 225 -6.24 -10.60 9.58
CA HIS A 225 -5.39 -9.42 9.56
C HIS A 225 -6.12 -8.23 8.90
N PRO A 226 -6.23 -7.07 9.58
CA PRO A 226 -7.08 -5.93 9.20
C PRO A 226 -6.58 -5.12 7.98
N LEU A 227 -6.16 -5.80 6.94
CA LEU A 227 -5.72 -5.20 5.67
C LEU A 227 -5.86 -6.15 4.48
N ILE A 228 -5.98 -7.45 4.76
CA ILE A 228 -5.97 -8.49 3.74
C ILE A 228 -7.34 -9.17 3.66
N GLU A 229 -8.11 -9.18 4.75
CA GLU A 229 -9.19 -10.16 4.93
C GLU A 229 -10.52 -9.56 5.38
N ARG A 230 -10.58 -8.26 5.75
CA ARG A 230 -11.80 -7.69 6.34
C ARG A 230 -12.62 -6.84 5.39
N ALA A 231 -12.06 -6.22 4.36
CA ALA A 231 -12.90 -5.69 3.28
C ALA A 231 -13.24 -6.77 2.26
N ALA A 232 -14.53 -6.81 1.92
CA ALA A 232 -14.99 -7.55 0.76
C ALA A 232 -14.35 -6.96 -0.52
N GLU A 233 -14.18 -7.80 -1.55
CA GLU A 233 -13.88 -7.35 -2.92
C GLU A 233 -12.44 -6.87 -3.20
N TYR A 234 -11.45 -7.28 -2.41
CA TYR A 234 -10.04 -7.11 -2.82
C TYR A 234 -9.73 -7.84 -4.14
N GLY A 235 -8.95 -7.19 -5.00
CA GLY A 235 -8.18 -7.89 -6.02
C GLY A 235 -7.12 -8.80 -5.38
N PRO A 236 -6.67 -9.85 -6.06
CA PRO A 236 -5.80 -10.84 -5.45
C PRO A 236 -4.33 -10.38 -5.28
N GLU A 237 -3.96 -9.19 -5.78
CA GLU A 237 -2.65 -8.55 -5.63
C GLU A 237 -2.54 -7.66 -4.38
N VAL A 238 -2.77 -8.24 -3.20
CA VAL A 238 -2.67 -7.58 -1.89
C VAL A 238 -1.77 -8.40 -0.96
N ALA A 239 -0.79 -7.75 -0.32
CA ALA A 239 0.07 -8.40 0.67
C ALA A 239 0.61 -7.46 1.74
N ILE A 240 0.93 -8.03 2.90
CA ILE A 240 1.78 -7.41 3.92
C ILE A 240 3.13 -8.12 3.90
N LEU A 241 4.20 -7.35 3.71
CA LEU A 241 5.58 -7.82 3.77
C LEU A 241 6.17 -7.43 5.11
N GLU A 242 6.30 -8.42 5.99
CA GLU A 242 7.11 -8.27 7.19
C GLU A 242 8.57 -8.38 6.77
N VAL A 243 9.28 -7.25 6.79
CA VAL A 243 10.64 -7.14 6.24
C VAL A 243 11.65 -7.91 7.10
N ALA A 244 11.54 -7.75 8.42
CA ALA A 244 12.34 -8.43 9.43
C ALA A 244 11.71 -8.16 10.80
N ARG A 245 12.21 -8.81 11.86
CA ARG A 245 11.87 -8.40 13.22
C ARG A 245 12.42 -7.02 13.49
N ALA A 246 11.67 -6.18 14.20
CA ALA A 246 12.11 -4.82 14.53
C ALA A 246 13.47 -4.79 15.25
N VAL A 247 13.72 -5.77 16.13
CA VAL A 247 15.01 -5.93 16.83
C VAL A 247 16.17 -6.22 15.87
N ASP A 248 15.94 -6.97 14.77
CA ASP A 248 16.97 -7.26 13.77
C ASP A 248 17.29 -6.03 12.94
N ILE A 249 16.27 -5.23 12.60
CA ILE A 249 16.44 -3.96 11.90
C ILE A 249 17.33 -3.04 12.74
N VAL A 250 17.02 -2.86 14.03
CA VAL A 250 17.81 -2.02 14.93
C VAL A 250 19.22 -2.57 15.11
N ALA A 251 19.38 -3.88 15.30
CA ALA A 251 20.70 -4.49 15.48
C ALA A 251 21.61 -4.32 14.24
N ARG A 252 21.03 -4.38 13.03
CA ARG A 252 21.79 -4.32 11.77
C ARG A 252 22.01 -2.90 11.27
N ALA A 253 20.99 -2.05 11.41
CA ALA A 253 21.03 -0.69 10.88
C ALA A 253 21.41 0.37 11.93
N GLY A 254 21.43 0.02 13.21
CA GLY A 254 21.67 0.93 14.34
C GLY A 254 20.41 1.60 14.88
N SER A 255 19.37 1.75 14.05
CA SER A 255 18.06 2.28 14.45
C SER A 255 16.98 1.95 13.42
N ILE A 256 15.71 2.09 13.79
CA ILE A 256 14.58 1.94 12.85
C ILE A 256 14.68 2.97 11.72
N LYS A 257 15.06 4.21 12.04
CA LYS A 257 15.27 5.27 11.06
C LYS A 257 16.36 4.92 10.03
N GLN A 258 17.50 4.40 10.49
CA GLN A 258 18.59 3.96 9.60
C GLN A 258 18.24 2.67 8.83
N GLY A 259 17.21 1.94 9.26
CA GLY A 259 16.71 0.76 8.57
C GLY A 259 16.30 1.02 7.11
N GLU A 260 15.94 2.26 6.75
CA GLU A 260 15.65 2.61 5.34
C GLU A 260 16.83 2.32 4.43
N THR A 261 18.03 2.77 4.80
CA THR A 261 19.24 2.58 3.99
C THR A 261 19.62 1.11 3.93
N TRP A 262 19.50 0.40 5.05
CA TRP A 262 19.78 -1.03 5.13
C TRP A 262 18.82 -1.86 4.26
N ALA A 263 17.52 -1.55 4.27
CA ALA A 263 16.50 -2.25 3.50
C ALA A 263 16.32 -1.69 2.06
N ALA A 264 17.09 -0.69 1.65
CA ALA A 264 16.96 -0.07 0.33
C ALA A 264 16.99 -1.09 -0.83
N PRO A 265 17.90 -2.09 -0.86
CA PRO A 265 17.90 -3.10 -1.92
C PRO A 265 16.62 -3.94 -1.96
N LEU A 266 16.00 -4.21 -0.80
CA LEU A 266 14.72 -4.89 -0.73
C LEU A 266 13.59 -4.04 -1.32
N PHE A 267 13.58 -2.74 -1.01
CA PHE A 267 12.57 -1.82 -1.56
C PHE A 267 12.66 -1.72 -3.08
N ASP A 268 13.89 -1.70 -3.62
CA ASP A 268 14.11 -1.73 -5.07
C ASP A 268 13.63 -3.05 -5.68
N ALA A 269 13.96 -4.19 -5.06
CA ALA A 269 13.50 -5.51 -5.51
C ALA A 269 11.97 -5.63 -5.53
N ILE A 270 11.27 -5.13 -4.50
CA ILE A 270 9.80 -5.14 -4.45
C ILE A 270 9.23 -4.26 -5.56
N ALA A 271 9.78 -3.06 -5.76
CA ALA A 271 9.30 -2.15 -6.79
C ALA A 271 9.53 -2.70 -8.21
N ASP A 272 10.66 -3.38 -8.43
CA ASP A 272 10.95 -4.10 -9.68
C ASP A 272 9.99 -5.27 -9.90
N ALA A 273 9.68 -6.03 -8.85
CA ALA A 273 8.71 -7.14 -8.93
C ALA A 273 7.32 -6.65 -9.31
N MET A 274 6.85 -5.56 -8.70
CA MET A 274 5.55 -4.95 -9.03
C MET A 274 5.52 -4.50 -10.49
N LEU A 275 6.59 -3.87 -10.98
CA LEU A 275 6.69 -3.45 -12.38
C LEU A 275 6.72 -4.65 -13.35
N ALA A 276 7.46 -5.70 -13.02
CA ALA A 276 7.52 -6.92 -13.81
C ALA A 276 6.14 -7.59 -13.92
N TRP A 277 5.38 -7.62 -12.82
CA TRP A 277 4.01 -8.13 -12.82
C TRP A 277 3.08 -7.31 -13.72
N THR A 278 3.12 -5.98 -13.63
CA THR A 278 2.32 -5.12 -14.51
C THR A 278 2.62 -5.41 -15.98
N ARG A 279 3.89 -5.40 -16.38
CA ARG A 279 4.31 -5.65 -17.78
C ARG A 279 3.87 -7.01 -18.29
N ARG A 280 3.89 -8.04 -17.44
CA ARG A 280 3.42 -9.38 -17.81
C ARG A 280 1.92 -9.38 -18.15
N ASN A 281 1.11 -8.64 -17.40
CA ASN A 281 -0.34 -8.59 -17.61
C ASN A 281 -0.76 -7.65 -18.74
N GLU A 282 0.05 -6.64 -19.07
CA GLU A 282 -0.15 -5.83 -20.29
C GLU A 282 0.04 -6.66 -21.58
N LEU A 283 0.88 -7.70 -21.51
CA LEU A 283 1.20 -8.59 -22.63
C LEU A 283 0.28 -9.82 -22.74
N ALA A 284 -0.56 -10.09 -21.73
CA ALA A 284 -1.51 -11.20 -21.78
C ALA A 284 -2.71 -10.83 -22.69
N PRO A 285 -3.17 -11.73 -23.58
CA PRO A 285 -4.34 -11.45 -24.41
C PRO A 285 -5.55 -11.14 -23.54
N ARG A 286 -6.26 -10.05 -23.89
CA ARG A 286 -7.49 -9.61 -23.20
C ARG A 286 -8.47 -10.77 -23.15
N SER A 287 -8.76 -11.28 -21.94
CA SER A 287 -9.86 -12.24 -21.77
C SER A 287 -11.18 -11.45 -21.80
N PRO A 288 -12.13 -11.77 -22.70
CA PRO A 288 -13.40 -11.05 -22.81
C PRO A 288 -14.28 -11.09 -21.55
N ASN A 289 -13.94 -11.93 -20.57
CA ASN A 289 -14.78 -12.18 -19.39
C ASN A 289 -14.46 -11.30 -18.17
N ASN A 290 -13.47 -10.39 -18.26
CA ASN A 290 -13.17 -9.41 -17.19
C ASN A 290 -13.68 -8.00 -17.53
N ASP A 291 -14.42 -7.85 -18.62
CA ASP A 291 -15.23 -6.68 -18.86
C ASP A 291 -16.46 -6.82 -17.94
N LEU A 292 -16.48 -6.06 -16.84
CA LEU A 292 -17.74 -5.74 -16.18
C LEU A 292 -18.70 -5.23 -17.28
N PRO A 293 -19.98 -5.65 -17.27
CA PRO A 293 -20.90 -5.19 -18.28
C PRO A 293 -20.95 -3.67 -18.27
N GLU A 294 -20.83 -3.06 -19.46
CA GLU A 294 -21.31 -1.70 -19.67
C GLU A 294 -22.83 -1.71 -19.43
N THR A 295 -23.25 -1.40 -18.20
CA THR A 295 -24.62 -1.02 -17.86
C THR A 295 -24.60 0.02 -16.76
#